data_AF-A0AAP0H2J2-F1
#
_entry.id   AF-A0AAP0H2J2-F1
#
_cell.length_a   1.000
_cell.length_b   1.000
_cell.length_c   1.000
_cell.angle_alpha   90.00
_cell.angle_beta   90.00
_cell.angle_gamma   90.00
#
_symmetry.space_group_name_H-M   'P 1'
#
loop_
_entity.id
_entity.type
_entity.pdbx_description
1 polymer ?
#
loop_
_entity_poly.entity_id
_entity_poly.type
_entity_poly.pdbx_seq_one_letter_code
_entity_poly.pdbx_strand_id
1 'polypeptide(L)'
;MASNRFEVFGLAMVMLCGVAMAQSGCTTALVSLSPCLGYVSGNSSTPSTSCCSQLAIVVQSQPQCLCVFTGDANGAPAGLNINQTLALALPGACNIQTPSASRCTDNANGPASSAPSDSPSGLPDAVAIRCLARVPFTLFPKLEVVCRSWREAVLSTELYKAREEVKSRENLLCVCAFDPENVWQIHDPTRDLWITLPILPSKVRNLAHFGVVSTGGKLFVLGGGSDAVDPYTGDQDGSFATNEVWAYDPLIRRWSQRAAMIVPRTMFACCVLNGKILVAGGFTTCRKSISKAEIYDPDKDIWVSIPDLHHTHNSGCTGLVIGGEVHVVHKGLTTVQVLTKDGWRVYEHSWVQGPMTVVNGSLYVMSHGLIYKQDRESRKVVISASEFKRRIGFAMMGFRDDIYVIGGVIGPEGWNWDIQKMSDVDVLTLGNERPVWQKAASMTRCRGTILGCTELRL
;
A
#
# COMPACT_ATOMS: atom_id res chain seq x y z
N MET A 1 27.69 38.08 49.86
CA MET A 1 27.03 36.96 49.16
C MET A 1 26.93 37.32 47.69
N ALA A 2 27.58 36.52 46.84
CA ALA A 2 27.53 36.38 45.37
C ALA A 2 27.05 37.58 44.52
N SER A 3 27.89 38.26 43.73
CA SER A 3 28.47 37.85 42.43
C SER A 3 27.38 37.54 41.38
N ASN A 4 26.94 38.52 40.59
CA ASN A 4 27.44 38.98 39.28
C ASN A 4 26.85 38.23 38.07
N ARG A 5 26.28 39.05 37.16
CA ARG A 5 26.13 38.92 35.69
C ARG A 5 26.26 37.51 35.08
N PHE A 6 25.19 37.02 34.45
CA PHE A 6 25.29 36.00 33.42
C PHE A 6 25.11 36.61 32.04
N GLU A 7 26.23 36.67 31.32
CA GLU A 7 26.35 36.94 29.90
C GLU A 7 25.88 35.75 29.05
N VAL A 8 25.51 36.11 27.83
CA VAL A 8 25.31 35.30 26.63
C VAL A 8 26.37 34.19 26.48
N PHE A 9 25.94 32.94 26.36
CA PHE A 9 26.71 31.91 25.64
C PHE A 9 25.77 31.02 24.82
N GLY A 10 25.75 31.28 23.51
CA GLY A 10 25.24 30.35 22.52
C GLY A 10 26.22 29.19 22.34
N LEU A 11 25.73 27.97 22.48
CA LEU A 11 26.46 26.77 22.10
C LEU A 11 26.13 26.44 20.65
N ALA A 12 27.00 26.89 19.74
CA ALA A 12 27.09 26.38 18.38
C ALA A 12 27.85 25.04 18.43
N MET A 13 27.14 23.92 18.27
CA MET A 13 27.76 22.64 17.90
C MET A 13 27.98 22.65 16.39
N VAL A 14 29.23 22.87 15.98
CA VAL A 14 29.70 22.64 14.61
C VAL A 14 29.85 21.12 14.43
N MET A 15 28.84 20.46 13.86
CA MET A 15 29.01 19.11 13.30
C MET A 15 29.62 19.24 11.91
N LEU A 16 30.88 18.83 11.77
CA LEU A 16 31.53 18.68 10.48
C LEU A 16 30.80 17.61 9.65
N CYS A 17 30.31 18.00 8.48
CA CYS A 17 29.79 17.11 7.47
C CYS A 17 30.86 16.12 6.99
N GLY A 18 30.64 14.83 7.19
CA GLY A 18 31.33 13.77 6.47
C GLY A 18 30.78 13.71 5.03
N VAL A 19 31.58 14.18 4.07
CA VAL A 19 31.28 14.04 2.65
C VAL A 19 31.68 12.62 2.22
N ALA A 20 30.71 11.76 2.00
CA ALA A 20 30.93 10.43 1.42
C ALA A 20 31.01 10.56 -0.11
N MET A 21 32.22 10.45 -0.68
CA MET A 21 32.42 10.26 -2.12
C MET A 21 32.19 8.79 -2.50
N ALA A 22 31.52 8.57 -3.63
CA ALA A 22 31.22 7.26 -4.20
C ALA A 22 32.50 6.44 -4.40
N GLN A 23 32.52 5.21 -3.87
CA GLN A 23 33.68 4.32 -3.98
C GLN A 23 33.79 3.72 -5.39
N SER A 24 34.73 4.24 -6.17
CA SER A 24 35.68 3.31 -6.77
C SER A 24 36.39 2.60 -5.60
N GLY A 25 36.62 1.29 -5.68
CA GLY A 25 37.20 0.48 -4.58
C GLY A 25 38.61 0.90 -4.12
N CYS A 26 39.10 2.06 -4.54
CA CYS A 26 40.42 2.63 -4.29
C CYS A 26 40.44 3.71 -3.21
N THR A 27 39.31 4.11 -2.64
CA THR A 27 39.25 5.21 -1.63
C THR A 27 40.18 4.99 -0.44
N THR A 28 40.26 3.78 0.11
CA THR A 28 41.16 3.47 1.24
C THR A 28 42.64 3.60 0.86
N ALA A 29 43.02 3.15 -0.34
CA ALA A 29 44.38 3.31 -0.85
C ALA A 29 44.73 4.76 -1.20
N LEU A 30 43.75 5.56 -1.64
CA LEU A 30 43.96 6.99 -1.91
C LEU A 30 44.14 7.78 -0.61
N VAL A 31 43.38 7.45 0.44
CA VAL A 31 43.49 8.08 1.76
C VAL A 31 44.83 7.74 2.43
N SER A 32 45.33 6.50 2.26
CA SER A 32 46.64 6.10 2.82
C SER A 32 47.82 6.82 2.17
N LEU A 33 47.64 7.38 0.97
CA LEU A 33 48.65 8.20 0.27
C LEU A 33 48.63 9.68 0.68
N SER A 34 47.81 10.08 1.65
CA SER A 34 47.80 11.46 2.19
C SER A 34 49.17 12.02 2.59
N PRO A 35 50.15 11.24 3.12
CA PRO A 35 51.48 11.77 3.43
C PRO A 35 52.29 12.22 2.21
N CYS A 36 51.88 11.83 1.00
CA CYS A 36 52.52 12.20 -0.28
C CYS A 36 52.00 13.53 -0.85
N LEU A 37 50.90 14.07 -0.32
CA LEU A 37 50.27 15.28 -0.85
C LEU A 37 51.22 16.49 -0.85
N GLY A 38 52.09 16.62 0.14
CA GLY A 38 53.06 17.72 0.21
C GLY A 38 54.06 17.74 -0.95
N TYR A 39 54.49 16.57 -1.43
CA TYR A 39 55.38 16.45 -2.59
C TYR A 39 54.62 16.66 -3.90
N VAL A 40 53.46 16.02 -4.04
CA VAL A 40 52.69 16.02 -5.29
C VAL A 40 51.98 17.36 -5.56
N SER A 41 51.73 18.16 -4.52
CA SER A 41 51.25 19.54 -4.64
C SER A 41 52.36 20.56 -4.94
N GLY A 42 53.63 20.13 -4.94
CA GLY A 42 54.78 21.02 -5.15
C GLY A 42 55.24 21.80 -3.91
N ASN A 43 54.68 21.51 -2.73
CA ASN A 43 55.03 22.17 -1.46
C ASN A 43 56.32 21.62 -0.82
N SER A 44 56.87 20.51 -1.32
CA SER A 44 58.12 19.90 -0.87
C SER A 44 58.90 19.35 -2.07
N SER A 45 60.23 19.54 -2.07
CA SER A 45 61.13 19.03 -3.09
C SER A 45 61.48 17.55 -2.92
N THR A 46 61.19 16.94 -1.76
CA THR A 46 61.44 15.52 -1.47
C THR A 46 60.25 14.86 -0.75
N PRO A 47 59.89 13.61 -1.08
CA PRO A 47 58.82 12.89 -0.38
C PRO A 47 59.23 12.49 1.04
N SER A 48 58.26 12.41 1.95
CA SER A 48 58.51 11.95 3.33
C SER A 48 58.73 10.44 3.38
N THR A 49 59.45 9.96 4.41
CA THR A 49 59.63 8.51 4.64
C THR A 49 58.30 7.77 4.83
N SER A 50 57.31 8.43 5.44
CA SER A 50 55.92 7.94 5.57
C SER A 50 55.18 7.86 4.24
N CYS A 51 55.41 8.82 3.33
CA CYS A 51 54.87 8.75 1.97
C CYS A 51 55.41 7.53 1.21
N CYS A 52 56.73 7.33 1.22
CA CYS A 52 57.34 6.23 0.48
C CYS A 52 56.95 4.85 1.04
N SER A 53 56.79 4.70 2.36
CA SER A 53 56.33 3.44 2.94
C SER A 53 54.87 3.12 2.59
N GLN A 54 53.98 4.10 2.58
CA GLN A 54 52.59 3.92 2.18
C GLN A 54 52.46 3.66 0.67
N LEU A 55 53.26 4.32 -0.15
CA LEU A 55 53.32 4.04 -1.58
C LEU A 55 53.74 2.59 -1.87
N ALA A 56 54.74 2.06 -1.15
CA ALA A 56 55.16 0.67 -1.31
C ALA A 56 54.03 -0.32 -0.99
N ILE A 57 53.24 -0.06 0.05
CA ILE A 57 52.09 -0.89 0.45
C ILE A 57 51.00 -0.88 -0.62
N VAL A 58 50.68 0.29 -1.18
CA VAL A 58 49.65 0.42 -2.23
C VAL A 58 50.10 -0.23 -3.53
N VAL A 59 51.38 -0.11 -3.91
CA VAL A 59 51.95 -0.76 -5.11
C VAL A 59 51.85 -2.28 -5.02
N GLN A 60 52.06 -2.87 -3.84
CA GLN A 60 51.97 -4.32 -3.64
C GLN A 60 50.54 -4.83 -3.52
N SER A 61 49.66 -4.08 -2.85
CA SER A 61 48.31 -4.55 -2.52
C SER A 61 47.26 -4.19 -3.59
N GLN A 62 47.34 -2.99 -4.18
CA GLN A 62 46.31 -2.43 -5.05
C GLN A 62 46.91 -1.55 -6.17
N PRO A 63 47.73 -2.13 -7.08
CA PRO A 63 48.45 -1.36 -8.09
C PRO A 63 47.54 -0.62 -9.10
N GLN A 64 46.32 -1.12 -9.33
CA GLN A 64 45.33 -0.51 -10.22
C GLN A 64 44.82 0.83 -9.69
N CYS A 65 44.86 1.06 -8.37
CA CYS A 65 44.41 2.29 -7.76
C CYS A 65 45.37 3.47 -7.97
N LEU A 66 46.61 3.19 -8.37
CA LEU A 66 47.59 4.21 -8.75
C LEU A 66 47.26 4.84 -10.12
N CYS A 67 46.47 4.16 -10.96
CA CYS A 67 45.96 4.71 -12.21
C CYS A 67 45.07 5.94 -11.97
N VAL A 68 44.34 6.00 -10.86
CA VAL A 68 43.51 7.16 -10.47
C VAL A 68 44.37 8.35 -10.06
N PHE A 69 45.60 8.09 -9.59
CA PHE A 69 46.56 9.12 -9.19
C PHE A 69 47.36 9.69 -10.37
N THR A 70 47.38 8.97 -11.51
CA THR A 70 48.25 9.26 -12.67
C THR A 70 47.49 9.52 -13.98
N GLY A 71 46.25 9.02 -14.10
CA GLY A 71 45.37 9.14 -15.26
C GLY A 71 44.31 10.23 -15.12
N ASP A 72 43.91 10.76 -16.28
CA ASP A 72 43.02 11.89 -16.58
C ASP A 72 42.17 12.50 -15.45
N ALA A 73 42.19 13.83 -15.41
CA ALA A 73 41.68 14.77 -14.41
C ALA A 73 40.18 14.74 -14.08
N ASN A 74 39.46 13.64 -14.33
CA ASN A 74 38.05 13.49 -13.96
C ASN A 74 37.81 12.58 -12.74
N GLY A 75 38.89 12.14 -12.06
CA GLY A 75 38.81 11.27 -10.88
C GLY A 75 39.54 11.76 -9.62
N ALA A 76 40.09 12.97 -9.61
CA ALA A 76 40.68 13.52 -8.39
C ALA A 76 39.58 13.88 -7.38
N PRO A 77 39.76 13.60 -6.07
CA PRO A 77 38.84 14.10 -5.03
C PRO A 77 38.74 15.62 -5.18
N ALA A 78 37.51 16.13 -5.36
CA ALA A 78 37.27 17.55 -5.53
C ALA A 78 37.95 18.35 -4.39
N GLY A 79 38.98 19.15 -4.74
CA GLY A 79 39.68 20.04 -3.80
C GLY A 79 41.20 19.92 -3.70
N LEU A 80 41.88 19.03 -4.45
CA LEU A 80 43.34 18.86 -4.39
C LEU A 80 44.03 19.23 -5.71
N ASN A 81 44.93 20.21 -5.68
CA ASN A 81 45.82 20.54 -6.81
C ASN A 81 46.98 19.53 -6.87
N ILE A 82 46.83 18.48 -7.67
CA ILE A 82 47.83 17.44 -7.89
C ILE A 82 48.64 17.81 -9.14
N ASN A 83 49.95 18.02 -9.00
CA ASN A 83 50.83 18.22 -10.15
C ASN A 83 51.20 16.87 -10.76
N GLN A 84 50.66 16.57 -11.93
CA GLN A 84 50.82 15.28 -12.62
C GLN A 84 52.30 14.93 -12.89
N THR A 85 53.15 15.92 -13.15
CA THR A 85 54.58 15.71 -13.40
C THR A 85 55.29 15.20 -12.15
N LEU A 86 54.96 15.77 -10.98
CA LEU A 86 55.51 15.34 -9.69
C LEU A 86 54.90 14.00 -9.24
N ALA A 87 53.61 13.76 -9.54
CA ALA A 87 52.95 12.48 -9.27
C ALA A 87 53.62 11.31 -10.02
N LEU A 88 53.99 11.53 -11.30
CA LEU A 88 54.69 10.54 -12.12
C LEU A 88 56.17 10.35 -11.71
N ALA A 89 56.79 11.36 -11.10
CA ALA A 89 58.16 11.28 -10.59
C ALA A 89 58.27 10.64 -9.18
N LEU A 90 57.15 10.52 -8.45
CA LEU A 90 57.09 10.04 -7.07
C LEU A 90 57.68 8.61 -6.86
N PRO A 91 57.42 7.61 -7.72
CA PRO A 91 58.03 6.29 -7.57
C PRO A 91 59.56 6.31 -7.69
N GLY A 92 60.10 7.16 -8.59
CA GLY A 92 61.54 7.36 -8.75
C GLY A 92 62.15 8.06 -7.54
N ALA A 93 61.47 9.06 -6.97
CA ALA A 93 61.91 9.76 -5.77
C ALA A 93 61.90 8.87 -4.50
N CYS A 94 61.03 7.85 -4.46
CA CYS A 94 60.96 6.86 -3.38
C CYS A 94 61.78 5.58 -3.64
N ASN A 95 62.41 5.45 -4.82
CA ASN A 95 63.16 4.26 -5.25
C ASN A 95 62.29 2.96 -5.24
N ILE A 96 61.04 3.05 -5.69
CA ILE A 96 60.06 1.96 -5.74
C ILE A 96 59.76 1.60 -7.20
N GLN A 97 59.84 0.32 -7.56
CA GLN A 97 59.48 -0.16 -8.90
C GLN A 97 57.96 -0.31 -9.04
N THR A 98 57.36 0.42 -9.99
CA THR A 98 55.92 0.36 -10.29
C THR A 98 55.64 -0.25 -11.68
N PRO A 99 54.48 -0.89 -11.91
CA PRO A 99 54.08 -1.35 -13.23
C PRO A 99 53.84 -0.17 -14.20
N SER A 100 53.97 -0.40 -15.51
CA SER A 100 53.76 0.63 -16.52
C SER A 100 52.31 1.12 -16.61
N ALA A 101 52.11 2.43 -16.78
CA ALA A 101 50.80 3.08 -16.87
C ALA A 101 49.91 2.58 -18.05
N SER A 102 50.48 1.85 -19.00
CA SER A 102 49.78 1.24 -20.14
C SER A 102 48.84 0.08 -19.77
N ARG A 103 48.89 -0.44 -18.54
CA ARG A 103 47.97 -1.50 -18.08
C ARG A 103 46.62 -0.98 -17.58
N CYS A 104 46.41 0.34 -17.55
CA CYS A 104 45.21 0.96 -17.01
C CYS A 104 44.05 1.05 -18.03
N THR A 105 44.24 0.69 -19.31
CA THR A 105 43.28 0.95 -20.40
C THR A 105 42.45 -0.24 -20.88
N ASP A 106 42.69 -1.46 -20.39
CA ASP A 106 42.16 -2.68 -21.04
C ASP A 106 40.75 -3.15 -20.62
N ASN A 107 39.95 -2.35 -19.90
CA ASN A 107 38.63 -2.80 -19.41
C ASN A 107 37.46 -1.82 -19.67
N ALA A 108 37.52 -1.08 -20.78
CA ALA A 108 36.43 -0.23 -21.23
C ALA A 108 35.80 -0.76 -22.52
N ASN A 109 35.14 -1.93 -22.49
CA ASN A 109 34.13 -2.34 -23.50
C ASN A 109 33.30 -3.54 -22.99
N GLY A 110 32.20 -3.24 -22.30
CA GLY A 110 31.11 -4.15 -21.89
C GLY A 110 29.85 -3.31 -21.61
N PRO A 111 28.62 -3.82 -21.87
CA PRO A 111 27.54 -3.02 -22.43
C PRO A 111 26.95 -2.00 -21.47
N ALA A 112 26.58 -0.85 -22.04
CA ALA A 112 26.00 0.31 -21.37
C ALA A 112 24.86 -0.06 -20.40
N SER A 113 25.14 0.02 -19.10
CA SER A 113 24.11 0.17 -18.08
C SER A 113 23.87 1.66 -17.82
N SER A 114 22.61 2.04 -18.01
CA SER A 114 21.91 3.25 -17.58
C SER A 114 22.60 4.16 -16.55
N ALA A 115 22.49 5.46 -16.83
CA ALA A 115 22.86 6.61 -16.02
C ALA A 115 22.61 6.46 -14.49
N PRO A 116 23.44 7.11 -13.63
CA PRO A 116 23.30 6.99 -12.19
C PRO A 116 22.00 7.66 -11.74
N SER A 117 21.11 6.87 -11.13
CA SER A 117 20.04 7.35 -10.30
C SER A 117 20.64 7.96 -9.04
N ASP A 118 20.55 9.28 -8.89
CA ASP A 118 20.88 9.95 -7.64
C ASP A 118 19.95 9.44 -6.53
N SER A 119 20.50 8.55 -5.71
CA SER A 119 19.93 8.06 -4.45
C SER A 119 19.50 9.23 -3.55
N PRO A 120 18.54 9.03 -2.64
CA PRO A 120 18.19 10.01 -1.63
C PRO A 120 19.34 10.17 -0.62
N SER A 121 20.24 11.13 -0.86
CA SER A 121 21.25 11.61 0.10
C SER A 121 22.05 10.52 0.83
N GLY A 122 23.10 9.98 0.18
CA GLY A 122 24.22 9.29 0.84
C GLY A 122 23.96 7.93 1.52
N LEU A 123 22.72 7.46 1.58
CA LEU A 123 22.36 6.12 2.07
C LEU A 123 22.21 5.14 0.89
N PRO A 124 22.61 3.86 1.04
CA PRO A 124 22.28 2.84 0.05
C PRO A 124 20.76 2.75 -0.15
N ASP A 125 20.30 2.62 -1.40
CA ASP A 125 18.86 2.62 -1.76
C ASP A 125 18.01 1.64 -0.93
N ALA A 126 18.57 0.47 -0.62
CA ALA A 126 17.93 -0.54 0.23
C ALA A 126 17.64 -0.05 1.66
N VAL A 127 18.52 0.77 2.23
CA VAL A 127 18.34 1.37 3.57
C VAL A 127 17.29 2.48 3.49
N ALA A 128 17.36 3.32 2.46
CA ALA A 128 16.38 4.40 2.24
C ALA A 128 14.95 3.86 2.11
N ILE A 129 14.72 2.82 1.30
CA ILE A 129 13.42 2.17 1.15
C ILE A 129 12.91 1.60 2.48
N ARG A 130 13.78 0.99 3.31
CA ARG A 130 13.39 0.47 4.62
C ARG A 130 13.05 1.58 5.62
N CYS A 131 13.68 2.74 5.53
CA CYS A 131 13.30 3.91 6.31
C CYS A 131 11.95 4.45 5.85
N LEU A 132 11.76 4.62 4.53
CA LEU A 132 10.50 5.03 3.92
C LEU A 132 9.35 4.09 4.27
N ALA A 133 9.61 2.78 4.34
CA ALA A 133 8.61 1.78 4.71
C ALA A 133 8.02 2.01 6.11
N ARG A 134 8.75 2.67 7.02
CA ARG A 134 8.24 3.00 8.37
C ARG A 134 7.47 4.32 8.42
N VAL A 135 7.54 5.12 7.36
CA VAL A 135 6.80 6.38 7.30
C VAL A 135 5.33 6.08 7.09
N PRO A 136 4.43 6.73 7.84
CA PRO A 136 2.99 6.65 7.61
C PRO A 136 2.59 7.07 6.21
N PHE A 137 1.63 6.35 5.63
CA PHE A 137 1.04 6.64 4.32
C PHE A 137 0.56 8.10 4.19
N THR A 138 0.02 8.67 5.26
CA THR A 138 -0.48 10.06 5.29
C THR A 138 0.60 11.11 5.03
N LEU A 139 1.88 10.78 5.21
CA LEU A 139 3.01 11.67 4.98
C LEU A 139 3.64 11.50 3.60
N PHE A 140 3.24 10.50 2.81
CA PHE A 140 3.80 10.25 1.48
C PHE A 140 3.72 11.46 0.54
N PRO A 141 2.61 12.23 0.48
CA PRO A 141 2.56 13.43 -0.35
C PRO A 141 3.61 14.48 0.01
N LYS A 142 4.04 14.54 1.28
CA LYS A 142 5.11 15.45 1.73
C LYS A 142 6.49 14.93 1.32
N LEU A 143 6.66 13.61 1.23
CA LEU A 143 7.91 13.00 0.78
C LEU A 143 8.11 13.10 -0.73
N GLU A 144 7.03 13.00 -1.51
CA GLU A 144 7.06 13.12 -2.96
C GLU A 144 7.60 14.47 -3.47
N VAL A 145 7.47 15.53 -2.67
CA VAL A 145 7.93 16.88 -3.04
C VAL A 145 9.37 17.16 -2.63
N VAL A 146 10.05 16.24 -1.94
CA VAL A 146 11.44 16.42 -1.49
C VAL A 146 12.41 16.42 -2.67
N CYS A 147 12.40 15.37 -3.49
CA CYS A 147 13.11 15.31 -4.77
C CYS A 147 12.58 14.15 -5.66
N ARG A 148 13.07 14.05 -6.90
CA ARG A 148 12.64 13.00 -7.87
C ARG A 148 12.86 11.58 -7.34
N SER A 149 14.01 11.34 -6.72
CA SER A 149 14.38 10.02 -6.17
C SER A 149 13.44 9.58 -5.04
N TRP A 150 13.13 10.48 -4.09
CA TRP A 150 12.14 10.21 -3.04
C TRP A 150 10.75 9.96 -3.62
N ARG A 151 10.35 10.74 -4.63
CA ARG A 151 9.07 10.54 -5.31
C ARG A 151 9.00 9.16 -5.98
N GLU A 152 10.03 8.77 -6.72
CA GLU A 152 10.09 7.46 -7.37
C GLU A 152 10.07 6.33 -6.33
N ALA A 153 10.83 6.46 -5.24
CA ALA A 153 10.86 5.47 -4.17
C ALA A 153 9.51 5.32 -3.46
N VAL A 154 8.81 6.43 -3.17
CA VAL A 154 7.49 6.42 -2.51
C VAL A 154 6.40 5.84 -3.39
N LEU A 155 6.51 6.01 -4.71
CA LEU A 155 5.57 5.48 -5.69
C LEU A 155 5.93 4.06 -6.16
N SER A 156 7.04 3.50 -5.68
CA SER A 156 7.55 2.20 -6.09
C SER A 156 6.74 1.05 -5.50
N THR A 157 6.62 -0.05 -6.24
CA THR A 157 6.01 -1.29 -5.72
C THR A 157 6.91 -1.99 -4.69
N GLU A 158 8.19 -1.66 -4.73
CA GLU A 158 9.25 -2.11 -3.83
C GLU A 158 8.99 -1.60 -2.41
N LEU A 159 8.43 -0.39 -2.26
CA LEU A 159 8.04 0.14 -0.97
C LEU A 159 6.96 -0.72 -0.30
N TYR A 160 5.97 -1.18 -1.06
CA TYR A 160 4.92 -2.07 -0.54
C TYR A 160 5.54 -3.34 0.03
N LYS A 161 6.39 -4.03 -0.76
CA LYS A 161 7.13 -5.22 -0.32
C LYS A 161 7.98 -4.95 0.93
N ALA A 162 8.69 -3.83 0.96
CA ALA A 162 9.52 -3.46 2.10
C ALA A 162 8.70 -3.24 3.37
N ARG A 163 7.49 -2.65 3.26
CA ARG A 163 6.56 -2.49 4.39
C ARG A 163 6.09 -3.83 4.94
N GLU A 164 5.88 -4.80 4.06
CA GLU A 164 5.58 -6.17 4.46
C GLU A 164 6.73 -6.78 5.28
N GLU A 165 7.97 -6.66 4.80
CA GLU A 165 9.16 -7.22 5.43
C GLU A 165 9.43 -6.62 6.81
N VAL A 166 9.27 -5.30 6.95
CA VAL A 166 9.53 -4.59 8.21
C VAL A 166 8.31 -4.54 9.14
N LYS A 167 7.21 -5.20 8.76
CA LYS A 167 5.95 -5.28 9.51
C LYS A 167 5.35 -3.92 9.85
N SER A 168 5.46 -2.96 8.94
CA SER A 168 4.92 -1.61 9.09
C SER A 168 3.64 -1.38 8.28
N ARG A 169 2.92 -2.45 7.93
CA ARG A 169 1.69 -2.36 7.16
C ARG A 169 0.62 -1.57 7.92
N GLU A 170 -0.08 -0.71 7.20
CA GLU A 170 -1.21 0.07 7.71
C GLU A 170 -2.51 -0.57 7.20
N ASN A 171 -3.41 -0.88 8.14
CA ASN A 171 -4.76 -1.31 7.82
C ASN A 171 -5.66 -0.08 7.88
N LEU A 172 -6.27 0.25 6.75
CA LEU A 172 -7.13 1.42 6.55
C LEU A 172 -8.54 0.97 6.16
N LEU A 173 -9.56 1.67 6.63
CA LEU A 173 -10.94 1.35 6.31
C LEU A 173 -11.39 2.15 5.08
N CYS A 174 -11.79 1.47 4.00
CA CYS A 174 -12.36 2.12 2.82
C CYS A 174 -13.89 2.07 2.89
N VAL A 175 -14.55 3.20 2.63
CA VAL A 175 -16.01 3.30 2.65
C VAL A 175 -16.50 4.14 1.48
N CYS A 176 -17.58 3.68 0.85
CA CYS A 176 -18.40 4.45 -0.08
C CYS A 176 -19.85 4.42 0.38
N ALA A 177 -20.45 5.59 0.49
CA ALA A 177 -21.87 5.73 0.82
C ALA A 177 -22.66 6.24 -0.37
N PHE A 178 -23.98 6.20 -0.25
CA PHE A 178 -24.91 6.65 -1.28
C PHE A 178 -24.83 8.16 -1.54
N ASP A 179 -24.47 8.97 -0.53
CA ASP A 179 -24.42 10.43 -0.63
C ASP A 179 -23.06 10.95 -0.14
N PRO A 180 -22.27 11.64 -0.99
CA PRO A 180 -22.48 11.87 -2.43
C PRO A 180 -22.09 10.65 -3.29
N GLU A 181 -22.61 10.61 -4.51
CA GLU A 181 -22.39 9.52 -5.47
C GLU A 181 -20.91 9.32 -5.81
N ASN A 182 -20.47 8.06 -5.89
CA ASN A 182 -19.15 7.64 -6.38
C ASN A 182 -17.96 8.23 -5.59
N VAL A 183 -18.21 8.77 -4.39
CA VAL A 183 -17.15 9.23 -3.50
C VAL A 183 -16.76 8.12 -2.55
N TRP A 184 -15.45 7.86 -2.52
CA TRP A 184 -14.82 6.96 -1.56
C TRP A 184 -14.05 7.76 -0.52
N GLN A 185 -14.06 7.26 0.71
CA GLN A 185 -13.19 7.76 1.77
C GLN A 185 -12.38 6.62 2.38
N ILE A 186 -11.17 6.94 2.79
CA ILE A 186 -10.28 6.08 3.57
C ILE A 186 -10.17 6.65 4.99
N HIS A 187 -10.40 5.82 6.00
CA HIS A 187 -10.17 6.15 7.40
C HIS A 187 -8.90 5.47 7.91
N ASP A 188 -8.04 6.28 8.51
CA ASP A 188 -6.92 5.82 9.33
C ASP A 188 -7.36 5.84 10.80
N PRO A 189 -7.64 4.67 11.41
CA PRO A 189 -8.10 4.59 12.79
C PRO A 189 -7.00 4.92 13.81
N THR A 190 -5.72 4.84 13.41
CA THR A 190 -4.60 5.16 14.31
C THR A 190 -4.48 6.67 14.51
N ARG A 191 -4.89 7.46 13.51
CA ARG A 191 -4.84 8.93 13.53
C ARG A 191 -6.22 9.57 13.59
N ASP A 192 -7.25 8.75 13.57
CA ASP A 192 -8.66 9.13 13.46
C ASP A 192 -8.92 10.15 12.35
N LEU A 193 -8.35 9.89 11.16
CA LEU A 193 -8.35 10.80 10.02
C LEU A 193 -9.07 10.18 8.83
N TRP A 194 -9.95 10.97 8.20
CA TRP A 194 -10.60 10.62 6.94
C TRP A 194 -9.93 11.33 5.75
N ILE A 195 -9.65 10.56 4.70
CA ILE A 195 -9.11 11.03 3.42
C ILE A 195 -10.14 10.76 2.33
N THR A 196 -10.47 11.78 1.53
CA THR A 196 -11.41 11.64 0.41
C THR A 196 -10.65 11.31 -0.87
N LEU A 197 -11.11 10.31 -1.60
CA LEU A 197 -10.49 9.85 -2.83
C LEU A 197 -11.03 10.65 -4.03
N PRO A 198 -10.34 10.66 -5.17
CA PRO A 198 -10.94 11.10 -6.43
C PRO A 198 -12.23 10.32 -6.70
N ILE A 199 -13.20 10.98 -7.33
CA ILE A 199 -14.47 10.37 -7.71
C ILE A 199 -14.20 9.14 -8.59
N LEU A 200 -14.87 8.02 -8.30
CA LEU A 200 -14.80 6.81 -9.11
C LEU A 200 -15.31 7.12 -10.53
N PRO A 201 -14.48 6.98 -11.58
CA PRO A 201 -14.83 7.37 -12.95
C PRO A 201 -15.68 6.32 -13.68
N SER A 202 -16.72 5.79 -13.01
CA SER A 202 -17.69 4.86 -13.59
C SER A 202 -18.56 5.56 -14.65
N LYS A 203 -18.89 4.85 -15.73
CA LYS A 203 -19.89 5.35 -16.70
C LYS A 203 -21.32 5.22 -16.17
N VAL A 204 -21.53 4.34 -15.19
CA VAL A 204 -22.83 4.10 -14.56
C VAL A 204 -23.03 5.13 -13.45
N ARG A 205 -24.07 5.95 -13.59
CA ARG A 205 -24.54 6.86 -12.53
C ARG A 205 -25.29 6.10 -11.45
N ASN A 206 -25.19 6.57 -10.22
CA ASN A 206 -25.71 5.96 -9.00
C ASN A 206 -25.28 4.49 -8.87
N LEU A 207 -24.00 4.22 -9.16
CA LEU A 207 -23.47 2.86 -9.12
C LEU A 207 -23.66 2.26 -7.72
N ALA A 208 -24.41 1.16 -7.65
CA ALA A 208 -24.70 0.41 -6.44
C ALA A 208 -24.52 -1.09 -6.70
N HIS A 209 -24.61 -1.89 -5.64
CA HIS A 209 -24.60 -3.37 -5.73
C HIS A 209 -23.35 -3.96 -6.40
N PHE A 210 -22.26 -3.20 -6.41
CA PHE A 210 -20.95 -3.62 -6.90
C PHE A 210 -20.22 -4.47 -5.86
N GLY A 211 -19.25 -5.26 -6.31
CA GLY A 211 -18.28 -5.91 -5.46
C GLY A 211 -17.16 -4.95 -5.08
N VAL A 212 -16.69 -5.01 -3.83
CA VAL A 212 -15.52 -4.27 -3.36
C VAL A 212 -14.58 -5.18 -2.61
N VAL A 213 -13.29 -5.14 -2.95
CA VAL A 213 -12.23 -5.90 -2.27
C VAL A 213 -10.91 -5.14 -2.32
N SER A 214 -9.95 -5.52 -1.48
CA SER A 214 -8.57 -5.06 -1.61
C SER A 214 -7.61 -6.23 -1.80
N THR A 215 -6.60 -6.03 -2.65
CA THR A 215 -5.48 -6.96 -2.83
C THR A 215 -4.29 -6.21 -3.42
N GLY A 216 -3.06 -6.63 -3.09
CA GLY A 216 -1.84 -6.03 -3.62
C GLY A 216 -1.74 -4.52 -3.37
N GLY A 217 -2.19 -4.05 -2.19
CA GLY A 217 -2.17 -2.63 -1.82
C GLY A 217 -3.16 -1.74 -2.58
N LYS A 218 -4.12 -2.32 -3.31
CA LYS A 218 -5.09 -1.57 -4.13
C LYS A 218 -6.52 -1.90 -3.72
N LEU A 219 -7.40 -0.91 -3.88
CA LEU A 219 -8.84 -1.05 -3.74
C LEU A 219 -9.46 -1.35 -5.10
N PHE A 220 -10.29 -2.37 -5.20
CA PHE A 220 -11.00 -2.74 -6.42
C PHE A 220 -12.50 -2.56 -6.25
N VAL A 221 -13.13 -1.94 -7.26
CA VAL A 221 -14.58 -1.83 -7.42
C VAL A 221 -14.97 -2.56 -8.69
N LEU A 222 -15.88 -3.53 -8.58
CA LEU A 222 -16.21 -4.47 -9.65
C LEU A 222 -17.70 -4.51 -9.91
N GLY A 223 -18.10 -4.42 -11.17
CA GLY A 223 -19.48 -4.57 -11.58
C GLY A 223 -20.43 -3.60 -10.89
N GLY A 224 -21.61 -4.10 -10.52
CA GLY A 224 -22.71 -3.33 -9.97
C GLY A 224 -23.66 -2.86 -11.07
N GLY A 225 -24.51 -1.92 -10.73
CA GLY A 225 -25.46 -1.33 -11.67
C GLY A 225 -26.20 -0.17 -11.05
N SER A 226 -27.24 0.28 -11.73
CA SER A 226 -28.13 1.31 -11.23
C SER A 226 -29.58 0.85 -11.36
N ASP A 227 -30.32 0.95 -10.27
CA ASP A 227 -31.78 0.83 -10.25
C ASP A 227 -32.44 2.23 -10.21
N ALA A 228 -31.66 3.30 -10.40
CA ALA A 228 -32.18 4.65 -10.39
C ALA A 228 -33.16 4.84 -11.55
N VAL A 229 -34.36 5.31 -11.20
CA VAL A 229 -35.38 5.75 -12.15
C VAL A 229 -35.30 7.27 -12.19
N ASP A 230 -35.22 7.85 -13.38
CA ASP A 230 -35.29 9.29 -13.51
C ASP A 230 -36.69 9.76 -13.04
N PRO A 231 -36.77 10.66 -12.05
CA PRO A 231 -38.05 11.01 -11.42
C PRO A 231 -38.96 11.88 -12.31
N TYR A 232 -38.42 12.47 -13.39
CA TYR A 232 -39.16 13.36 -14.28
C TYR A 232 -39.69 12.63 -15.52
N THR A 233 -38.89 11.71 -16.06
CA THR A 233 -39.20 10.94 -17.27
C THR A 233 -39.76 9.56 -16.95
N GLY A 234 -39.43 9.01 -15.77
CA GLY A 234 -39.72 7.62 -15.42
C GLY A 234 -38.78 6.61 -16.09
N ASP A 235 -37.79 7.08 -16.84
CA ASP A 235 -36.88 6.22 -17.60
C ASP A 235 -35.87 5.52 -16.68
N GLN A 236 -35.63 4.23 -16.95
CA GLN A 236 -34.57 3.44 -16.35
C GLN A 236 -33.36 3.46 -17.27
N ASP A 237 -32.64 4.57 -17.28
CA ASP A 237 -31.55 4.82 -18.23
C ASP A 237 -30.22 4.12 -17.87
N GLY A 238 -30.26 3.17 -16.91
CA GLY A 238 -29.09 2.54 -16.30
C GLY A 238 -28.81 1.13 -16.81
N SER A 239 -27.53 0.80 -16.98
CA SER A 239 -27.10 -0.60 -17.07
C SER A 239 -27.38 -1.31 -15.74
N PHE A 240 -28.37 -2.21 -15.73
CA PHE A 240 -28.71 -2.99 -14.53
C PHE A 240 -27.54 -3.82 -13.98
N ALA A 241 -26.62 -4.22 -14.87
CA ALA A 241 -25.35 -4.85 -14.52
C ALA A 241 -24.25 -4.28 -15.42
N THR A 242 -23.07 -4.01 -14.86
CA THR A 242 -21.85 -3.66 -15.61
C THR A 242 -20.76 -4.70 -15.38
N ASN A 243 -19.79 -4.77 -16.28
CA ASN A 243 -18.56 -5.55 -16.14
C ASN A 243 -17.33 -4.67 -15.87
N GLU A 244 -17.53 -3.36 -15.61
CA GLU A 244 -16.45 -2.45 -15.28
C GLU A 244 -15.67 -2.92 -14.04
N VAL A 245 -14.35 -2.75 -14.10
CA VAL A 245 -13.44 -3.02 -12.99
C VAL A 245 -12.51 -1.83 -12.86
N TRP A 246 -12.52 -1.22 -11.68
CA TRP A 246 -11.72 -0.05 -11.36
C TRP A 246 -10.81 -0.37 -10.18
N ALA A 247 -9.53 -0.04 -10.32
CA ALA A 247 -8.55 -0.17 -9.25
C ALA A 247 -8.08 1.22 -8.81
N TYR A 248 -8.22 1.55 -7.52
CA TYR A 248 -7.59 2.72 -6.92
C TYR A 248 -6.23 2.32 -6.36
N ASP A 249 -5.21 3.00 -6.85
CA ASP A 249 -3.86 2.91 -6.31
C ASP A 249 -3.62 4.09 -5.35
N PRO A 250 -3.50 3.83 -4.03
CA PRO A 250 -3.31 4.88 -3.04
C PRO A 250 -1.94 5.55 -3.11
N LEU A 251 -0.92 4.91 -3.69
CA LEU A 251 0.43 5.50 -3.82
C LEU A 251 0.40 6.63 -4.86
N ILE A 252 -0.09 6.33 -6.07
CA ILE A 252 -0.22 7.35 -7.13
C ILE A 252 -1.51 8.16 -7.03
N ARG A 253 -2.41 7.82 -6.10
CA ARG A 253 -3.69 8.49 -5.81
C ARG A 253 -4.62 8.58 -7.02
N ARG A 254 -4.72 7.49 -7.79
CA ARG A 254 -5.48 7.46 -9.05
C ARG A 254 -6.28 6.18 -9.22
N TRP A 255 -7.46 6.33 -9.81
CA TRP A 255 -8.23 5.23 -10.38
C TRP A 255 -7.64 4.84 -11.73
N SER A 256 -7.57 3.53 -11.99
CA SER A 256 -7.21 2.96 -13.28
C SER A 256 -8.24 1.90 -13.67
N GLN A 257 -8.68 1.93 -14.92
CA GLN A 257 -9.53 0.88 -15.46
C GLN A 257 -8.72 -0.40 -15.63
N ARG A 258 -9.32 -1.54 -15.31
CA ARG A 258 -8.73 -2.88 -15.44
C ARG A 258 -9.48 -3.70 -16.47
N ALA A 259 -8.99 -4.90 -16.76
CA ALA A 259 -9.72 -5.85 -17.59
C ALA A 259 -11.14 -6.03 -17.05
N ALA A 260 -12.11 -5.84 -17.94
CA ALA A 260 -13.52 -5.99 -17.60
C ALA A 260 -13.85 -7.47 -17.32
N MET A 261 -14.80 -7.73 -16.43
CA MET A 261 -15.31 -9.10 -16.20
C MET A 261 -15.86 -9.69 -17.50
N ILE A 262 -15.77 -11.02 -17.65
CA ILE A 262 -16.30 -11.75 -18.81
C ILE A 262 -17.83 -11.58 -18.84
N VAL A 263 -18.47 -11.66 -17.67
CA VAL A 263 -19.92 -11.48 -17.53
C VAL A 263 -20.20 -10.22 -16.70
N PRO A 264 -21.08 -9.30 -17.15
CA PRO A 264 -21.54 -8.16 -16.34
C PRO A 264 -22.44 -8.63 -15.19
N ARG A 265 -22.21 -8.09 -13.99
CA ARG A 265 -22.78 -8.61 -12.73
C ARG A 265 -23.21 -7.49 -11.79
N THR A 266 -24.30 -7.71 -11.07
CA THR A 266 -24.74 -6.91 -9.91
C THR A 266 -25.21 -7.84 -8.78
N MET A 267 -25.13 -7.39 -7.51
CA MET A 267 -25.50 -8.16 -6.31
C MET A 267 -24.87 -9.57 -6.25
N PHE A 268 -23.61 -9.66 -6.63
CA PHE A 268 -22.86 -10.92 -6.77
C PHE A 268 -21.88 -11.12 -5.60
N ALA A 269 -21.45 -12.37 -5.41
CA ALA A 269 -20.46 -12.70 -4.40
C ALA A 269 -19.07 -12.25 -4.88
N CYS A 270 -18.34 -11.51 -4.05
CA CYS A 270 -17.01 -11.01 -4.34
C CYS A 270 -16.09 -11.22 -3.14
N CYS A 271 -14.91 -11.81 -3.34
CA CYS A 271 -13.94 -12.02 -2.26
C CYS A 271 -12.51 -12.18 -2.82
N VAL A 272 -11.50 -12.14 -1.93
CA VAL A 272 -10.09 -12.35 -2.29
C VAL A 272 -9.61 -13.66 -1.72
N LEU A 273 -9.03 -14.49 -2.59
CA LEU A 273 -8.38 -15.74 -2.21
C LEU A 273 -6.98 -15.78 -2.83
N ASN A 274 -5.95 -15.90 -1.99
CA ASN A 274 -4.54 -15.98 -2.43
C ASN A 274 -4.14 -14.84 -3.38
N GLY A 275 -4.55 -13.61 -3.06
CA GLY A 275 -4.25 -12.41 -3.85
C GLY A 275 -5.10 -12.22 -5.11
N LYS A 276 -5.90 -13.21 -5.51
CA LYS A 276 -6.80 -13.15 -6.66
C LYS A 276 -8.22 -12.80 -6.24
N ILE A 277 -8.96 -12.15 -7.13
CA ILE A 277 -10.35 -11.73 -6.88
C ILE A 277 -11.29 -12.75 -7.50
N LEU A 278 -12.15 -13.36 -6.70
CA LEU A 278 -13.18 -14.29 -7.19
C LEU A 278 -14.54 -13.61 -7.15
N VAL A 279 -15.26 -13.72 -8.27
CA VAL A 279 -16.65 -13.27 -8.40
C VAL A 279 -17.55 -14.45 -8.80
N ALA A 280 -18.73 -14.56 -8.19
CA ALA A 280 -19.64 -15.66 -8.48
C ALA A 280 -21.11 -15.24 -8.31
N GLY A 281 -21.97 -15.80 -9.16
CA GLY A 281 -23.41 -15.60 -9.07
C GLY A 281 -23.86 -14.17 -9.37
N GLY A 282 -24.94 -13.77 -8.70
CA GLY A 282 -25.61 -12.48 -8.86
C GLY A 282 -26.53 -12.42 -10.07
N PHE A 283 -26.76 -11.20 -10.55
CA PHE A 283 -27.62 -10.93 -11.70
C PHE A 283 -26.84 -10.27 -12.82
N THR A 284 -27.21 -10.59 -14.05
CA THR A 284 -26.68 -9.96 -15.27
C THR A 284 -27.75 -9.06 -15.90
N THR A 285 -27.54 -8.65 -17.15
CA THR A 285 -28.49 -7.86 -17.96
C THR A 285 -29.91 -8.43 -17.89
N CYS A 286 -30.92 -7.56 -17.90
CA CYS A 286 -32.34 -7.91 -17.78
C CYS A 286 -32.71 -8.66 -16.47
N ARG A 287 -31.96 -8.43 -15.38
CA ARG A 287 -32.22 -9.03 -14.06
C ARG A 287 -32.18 -10.56 -14.04
N LYS A 288 -31.46 -11.19 -14.98
CA LYS A 288 -31.32 -12.64 -15.05
C LYS A 288 -30.31 -13.13 -14.02
N SER A 289 -30.72 -14.06 -13.14
CA SER A 289 -29.80 -14.75 -12.23
C SER A 289 -28.85 -15.67 -13.00
N ILE A 290 -27.58 -15.72 -12.57
CA ILE A 290 -26.53 -16.50 -13.24
C ILE A 290 -25.79 -17.39 -12.25
N SER A 291 -25.30 -18.54 -12.72
CA SER A 291 -24.43 -19.45 -11.96
C SER A 291 -22.95 -19.20 -12.21
N LYS A 292 -22.61 -18.32 -13.16
CA LYS A 292 -21.24 -18.13 -13.62
C LYS A 292 -20.31 -17.70 -12.49
N ALA A 293 -19.08 -18.20 -12.51
CA ALA A 293 -18.03 -17.77 -11.61
C ALA A 293 -16.72 -17.51 -12.37
N GLU A 294 -15.98 -16.50 -11.93
CA GLU A 294 -14.75 -16.05 -12.58
C GLU A 294 -13.70 -15.67 -11.53
N ILE A 295 -12.43 -15.82 -11.88
CA ILE A 295 -11.31 -15.37 -11.08
C ILE A 295 -10.46 -14.37 -11.87
N TYR A 296 -10.13 -13.27 -11.23
CA TYR A 296 -9.26 -12.24 -11.77
C TYR A 296 -7.88 -12.31 -11.14
N ASP A 297 -6.87 -12.23 -11.99
CA ASP A 297 -5.47 -12.17 -11.63
C ASP A 297 -4.98 -10.72 -11.76
N PRO A 298 -4.84 -9.96 -10.65
CA PRO A 298 -4.45 -8.55 -10.70
C PRO A 298 -3.08 -8.31 -11.34
N ASP A 299 -2.16 -9.27 -11.21
CA ASP A 299 -0.80 -9.15 -11.73
C ASP A 299 -0.77 -9.27 -13.26
N LYS A 300 -1.66 -10.11 -13.82
CA LYS A 300 -1.77 -10.36 -15.25
C LYS A 300 -2.84 -9.51 -15.94
N ASP A 301 -3.71 -8.89 -15.17
CA ASP A 301 -4.89 -8.16 -15.66
C ASP A 301 -5.80 -9.03 -16.55
N ILE A 302 -6.08 -10.26 -16.12
CA ILE A 302 -6.93 -11.19 -16.87
C ILE A 302 -7.99 -11.85 -15.99
N TRP A 303 -9.13 -12.11 -16.60
CA TRP A 303 -10.20 -12.94 -16.04
C TRP A 303 -10.13 -14.36 -16.61
N VAL A 304 -10.40 -15.34 -15.76
CA VAL A 304 -10.51 -16.75 -16.14
C VAL A 304 -11.83 -17.29 -15.60
N SER A 305 -12.60 -17.97 -16.47
CA SER A 305 -13.80 -18.67 -16.02
C SER A 305 -13.41 -19.87 -15.16
N ILE A 306 -14.11 -20.05 -14.05
CA ILE A 306 -13.99 -21.23 -13.19
C ILE A 306 -15.31 -22.02 -13.25
N PRO A 307 -15.41 -23.23 -12.64
CA PRO A 307 -16.67 -23.97 -12.62
C PRO A 307 -17.84 -23.12 -12.11
N ASP A 308 -19.01 -23.31 -12.72
CA ASP A 308 -20.22 -22.60 -12.36
C ASP A 308 -20.78 -23.11 -11.01
N LEU A 309 -21.47 -22.23 -10.29
CA LEU A 309 -22.27 -22.59 -9.12
C LEU A 309 -23.34 -23.64 -9.49
N HIS A 310 -23.64 -24.56 -8.57
CA HIS A 310 -24.67 -25.58 -8.78
C HIS A 310 -26.08 -25.00 -8.78
N HIS A 311 -26.31 -23.97 -7.96
CA HIS A 311 -27.61 -23.34 -7.82
C HIS A 311 -27.55 -21.84 -8.05
N THR A 312 -28.54 -21.34 -8.76
CA THR A 312 -28.82 -19.91 -8.93
C THR A 312 -30.06 -19.56 -8.13
N HIS A 313 -30.08 -18.38 -7.53
CA HIS A 313 -31.25 -17.88 -6.81
C HIS A 313 -31.60 -16.46 -7.26
N ASN A 314 -32.87 -16.10 -7.14
CA ASN A 314 -33.35 -14.73 -7.37
C ASN A 314 -33.15 -13.86 -6.12
N SER A 315 -31.97 -13.93 -5.52
CA SER A 315 -31.55 -13.10 -4.40
C SER A 315 -30.08 -12.73 -4.54
N GLY A 316 -29.70 -11.56 -4.00
CA GLY A 316 -28.31 -11.15 -3.97
C GLY A 316 -27.47 -12.11 -3.12
N CYS A 317 -26.20 -12.28 -3.48
CA CYS A 317 -25.28 -13.16 -2.78
C CYS A 317 -24.01 -12.43 -2.32
N THR A 318 -23.42 -12.92 -1.23
CA THR A 318 -22.19 -12.41 -0.62
C THR A 318 -21.11 -13.47 -0.67
N GLY A 319 -19.87 -13.05 -0.97
CA GLY A 319 -18.69 -13.91 -0.94
C GLY A 319 -17.93 -13.72 0.38
N LEU A 320 -17.58 -14.82 1.03
CA LEU A 320 -16.79 -14.83 2.26
C LEU A 320 -15.66 -15.85 2.13
N VAL A 321 -14.55 -15.61 2.84
CA VAL A 321 -13.48 -16.60 2.97
C VAL A 321 -13.39 -17.05 4.41
N ILE A 322 -13.68 -18.33 4.66
CA ILE A 322 -13.67 -18.94 5.99
C ILE A 322 -12.77 -20.17 5.89
N GLY A 323 -11.77 -20.28 6.76
CA GLY A 323 -10.84 -21.42 6.75
C GLY A 323 -10.03 -21.58 5.44
N GLY A 324 -9.90 -20.50 4.66
CA GLY A 324 -9.23 -20.54 3.35
C GLY A 324 -10.11 -21.06 2.19
N GLU A 325 -11.40 -21.29 2.43
CA GLU A 325 -12.36 -21.69 1.40
C GLU A 325 -13.36 -20.56 1.11
N VAL A 326 -13.75 -20.44 -0.16
CA VAL A 326 -14.72 -19.42 -0.60
C VAL A 326 -16.12 -19.93 -0.37
N HIS A 327 -16.92 -19.14 0.34
CA HIS A 327 -18.32 -19.41 0.67
C HIS A 327 -19.20 -18.37 -0.02
N VAL A 328 -20.16 -18.83 -0.82
CA VAL A 328 -21.18 -18.01 -1.47
C VAL A 328 -22.50 -18.21 -0.75
N VAL A 329 -22.96 -17.14 -0.08
CA VAL A 329 -24.18 -17.13 0.73
C VAL A 329 -25.22 -16.28 0.03
N HIS A 330 -26.41 -16.83 -0.16
CA HIS A 330 -27.52 -16.08 -0.74
C HIS A 330 -28.40 -15.50 0.36
N LYS A 331 -28.82 -14.25 0.19
CA LYS A 331 -29.69 -13.58 1.16
C LYS A 331 -30.99 -14.37 1.35
N GLY A 332 -31.29 -14.70 2.60
CA GLY A 332 -32.53 -15.38 3.00
C GLY A 332 -32.57 -16.88 2.76
N LEU A 333 -31.45 -17.50 2.33
CA LEU A 333 -31.37 -18.94 2.11
C LEU A 333 -30.55 -19.63 3.21
N THR A 334 -30.79 -20.93 3.38
CA THR A 334 -30.06 -21.82 4.30
C THR A 334 -28.93 -22.59 3.60
N THR A 335 -28.79 -22.44 2.28
CA THR A 335 -27.75 -23.09 1.51
C THR A 335 -26.54 -22.18 1.33
N VAL A 336 -25.35 -22.74 1.53
CA VAL A 336 -24.07 -22.13 1.19
C VAL A 336 -23.38 -22.98 0.13
N GLN A 337 -22.82 -22.32 -0.88
CA GLN A 337 -22.01 -22.97 -1.90
C GLN A 337 -20.54 -22.69 -1.60
N VAL A 338 -19.75 -23.74 -1.39
CA VAL A 338 -18.34 -23.66 -1.01
C VAL A 338 -17.46 -24.15 -2.13
N LEU A 339 -16.47 -23.37 -2.53
CA LEU A 339 -15.48 -23.75 -3.52
C LEU A 339 -14.40 -24.60 -2.86
N THR A 340 -14.41 -25.90 -3.16
CA THR A 340 -13.39 -26.86 -2.75
C THR A 340 -12.41 -27.13 -3.89
N LYS A 341 -11.36 -27.93 -3.64
CA LYS A 341 -10.42 -28.36 -4.68
C LYS A 341 -11.09 -29.11 -5.84
N ASP A 342 -12.20 -29.80 -5.56
CA ASP A 342 -12.95 -30.59 -6.54
C ASP A 342 -14.08 -29.80 -7.22
N GLY A 343 -14.18 -28.49 -6.96
CA GLY A 343 -15.27 -27.63 -7.43
C GLY A 343 -16.25 -27.23 -6.34
N TRP A 344 -17.41 -26.72 -6.75
CA TRP A 344 -18.44 -26.24 -5.84
C TRP A 344 -19.15 -27.38 -5.12
N ARG A 345 -19.43 -27.19 -3.83
CA ARG A 345 -20.26 -28.09 -3.03
C ARG A 345 -21.33 -27.30 -2.31
N VAL A 346 -22.52 -27.88 -2.18
CA VAL A 346 -23.67 -27.26 -1.51
C VAL A 346 -23.80 -27.84 -0.12
N TYR A 347 -23.92 -26.97 0.87
CA TYR A 347 -24.17 -27.37 2.26
C TYR A 347 -25.38 -26.61 2.80
N GLU A 348 -26.15 -27.27 3.65
CA GLU A 348 -27.14 -26.60 4.50
C GLU A 348 -26.45 -26.00 5.74
N HIS A 349 -26.91 -24.82 6.15
CA HIS A 349 -26.44 -24.13 7.34
C HIS A 349 -27.61 -23.59 8.16
N SER A 350 -27.38 -23.43 9.47
CA SER A 350 -28.31 -22.81 10.42
C SER A 350 -27.94 -21.37 10.77
N TRP A 351 -27.09 -20.72 9.96
CA TRP A 351 -26.65 -19.35 10.20
C TRP A 351 -27.81 -18.37 10.28
N VAL A 352 -27.71 -17.48 11.26
CA VAL A 352 -28.65 -16.38 11.41
C VAL A 352 -28.55 -15.44 10.21
N GLN A 353 -29.69 -14.89 9.79
CA GLN A 353 -29.75 -13.94 8.69
C GLN A 353 -29.50 -12.52 9.21
N GLY A 354 -28.68 -11.77 8.49
CA GLY A 354 -28.36 -10.37 8.78
C GLY A 354 -26.99 -9.97 8.24
N PRO A 355 -26.56 -8.72 8.49
CA PRO A 355 -25.19 -8.30 8.22
C PRO A 355 -24.21 -9.23 8.91
N MET A 356 -23.21 -9.68 8.17
CA MET A 356 -22.27 -10.71 8.61
C MET A 356 -20.86 -10.33 8.25
N THR A 357 -19.92 -10.70 9.11
CA THR A 357 -18.51 -10.42 8.90
C THR A 357 -17.62 -11.44 9.61
N VAL A 358 -16.37 -11.55 9.16
CA VAL A 358 -15.40 -12.48 9.74
C VAL A 358 -14.34 -11.69 10.49
N VAL A 359 -14.13 -12.03 11.76
CA VAL A 359 -13.04 -11.48 12.58
C VAL A 359 -12.27 -12.66 13.16
N ASN A 360 -10.95 -12.67 12.95
CA ASN A 360 -10.06 -13.74 13.43
C ASN A 360 -10.57 -15.16 13.10
N GLY A 361 -11.04 -15.34 11.86
CA GLY A 361 -11.56 -16.61 11.35
C GLY A 361 -12.93 -17.04 11.91
N SER A 362 -13.53 -16.26 12.80
CA SER A 362 -14.86 -16.50 13.34
C SER A 362 -15.91 -15.65 12.64
N LEU A 363 -17.06 -16.24 12.32
CA LEU A 363 -18.19 -15.53 11.73
C LEU A 363 -18.99 -14.81 12.81
N TYR A 364 -19.30 -13.55 12.59
CA TYR A 364 -20.19 -12.75 13.42
C TYR A 364 -21.37 -12.27 12.60
N VAL A 365 -22.56 -12.35 13.17
CA VAL A 365 -23.80 -11.95 12.50
C VAL A 365 -24.61 -11.06 13.42
N MET A 366 -25.06 -9.90 12.92
CA MET A 366 -26.02 -9.06 13.61
C MET A 366 -27.44 -9.42 13.19
N SER A 367 -28.30 -9.72 14.15
CA SER A 367 -29.71 -10.02 13.89
C SER A 367 -30.59 -9.70 15.09
N HIS A 368 -31.79 -9.20 14.84
CA HIS A 368 -32.77 -8.83 15.88
C HIS A 368 -32.23 -7.96 17.03
N GLY A 369 -31.23 -7.10 16.76
CA GLY A 369 -30.62 -6.23 17.77
C GLY A 369 -29.61 -6.94 18.69
N LEU A 370 -29.08 -8.09 18.27
CA LEU A 370 -28.01 -8.81 18.95
C LEU A 370 -26.90 -9.13 17.96
N ILE A 371 -25.66 -9.19 18.44
CA ILE A 371 -24.53 -9.77 17.68
C ILE A 371 -24.29 -11.18 18.19
N TYR A 372 -24.26 -12.13 17.26
CA TYR A 372 -23.95 -13.52 17.51
C TYR A 372 -22.57 -13.85 16.95
N LYS A 373 -21.77 -14.59 17.73
CA LYS A 373 -20.67 -15.37 17.20
C LYS A 373 -21.27 -16.69 16.69
N GLN A 374 -21.12 -16.92 15.39
CA GLN A 374 -21.73 -18.03 14.68
C GLN A 374 -20.66 -19.07 14.35
N ASP A 375 -20.84 -20.27 14.88
CA ASP A 375 -20.12 -21.46 14.43
C ASP A 375 -21.00 -22.25 13.45
N ARG A 376 -20.52 -23.38 12.95
CA ARG A 376 -21.29 -24.20 11.99
C ARG A 376 -22.63 -24.68 12.56
N GLU A 377 -22.65 -25.04 13.84
CA GLU A 377 -23.80 -25.68 14.49
C GLU A 377 -24.31 -24.91 15.72
N SER A 378 -23.45 -24.08 16.34
CA SER A 378 -23.78 -23.29 17.52
C SER A 378 -23.76 -21.79 17.24
N ARG A 379 -24.48 -21.05 18.08
CA ARG A 379 -24.39 -19.58 18.14
C ARG A 379 -24.29 -19.13 19.58
N LYS A 380 -23.45 -18.13 19.84
CA LYS A 380 -23.30 -17.50 21.15
C LYS A 380 -23.60 -16.02 21.03
N VAL A 381 -24.44 -15.49 21.92
CA VAL A 381 -24.68 -14.04 22.01
C VAL A 381 -23.40 -13.37 22.51
N VAL A 382 -22.97 -12.33 21.79
CA VAL A 382 -21.77 -11.54 22.12
C VAL A 382 -22.18 -10.29 22.89
N ILE A 383 -23.09 -9.49 22.33
CA ILE A 383 -23.53 -8.22 22.92
C ILE A 383 -24.88 -7.76 22.34
N SER A 384 -25.55 -6.84 23.05
CA SER A 384 -26.65 -6.05 22.50
C SER A 384 -26.19 -5.09 21.40
N ALA A 385 -27.03 -4.98 20.38
CA ALA A 385 -26.93 -4.08 19.23
C ALA A 385 -28.30 -3.42 18.98
N SER A 386 -29.11 -3.26 20.02
CA SER A 386 -30.50 -2.78 19.94
C SER A 386 -30.62 -1.37 19.37
N GLU A 387 -29.60 -0.52 19.58
CA GLU A 387 -29.50 0.82 19.02
C GLU A 387 -29.48 0.85 17.48
N PHE A 388 -29.05 -0.24 16.84
CA PHE A 388 -29.01 -0.36 15.38
C PHE A 388 -30.30 -0.94 14.79
N LYS A 389 -31.28 -1.35 15.61
CA LYS A 389 -32.49 -2.05 15.14
C LYS A 389 -33.33 -1.26 14.12
N ARG A 390 -33.28 0.07 14.20
CA ARG A 390 -34.02 0.99 13.31
C ARG A 390 -33.18 1.53 12.15
N ARG A 391 -31.87 1.25 12.16
CA ARG A 391 -30.92 1.69 11.15
C ARG A 391 -30.95 0.69 10.00
N ILE A 392 -31.12 1.15 8.77
CA ILE A 392 -31.07 0.30 7.58
C ILE A 392 -29.95 0.75 6.65
N GLY A 393 -29.45 -0.15 5.81
CA GLY A 393 -28.39 0.17 4.85
C GLY A 393 -27.03 0.51 5.48
N PHE A 394 -26.82 0.24 6.76
CA PHE A 394 -25.49 0.33 7.38
C PHE A 394 -24.61 -0.84 6.93
N ALA A 395 -23.30 -0.64 6.95
CA ALA A 395 -22.34 -1.74 6.78
C ALA A 395 -21.92 -2.30 8.15
N MET A 396 -21.71 -3.61 8.22
CA MET A 396 -21.06 -4.29 9.33
C MET A 396 -19.80 -4.98 8.79
N MET A 397 -18.64 -4.62 9.33
CA MET A 397 -17.35 -5.08 8.83
C MET A 397 -16.40 -5.44 9.98
N GLY A 398 -15.80 -6.61 9.89
CA GLY A 398 -14.65 -7.00 10.68
C GLY A 398 -13.43 -6.26 10.17
N PHE A 399 -12.76 -5.56 11.06
CA PHE A 399 -11.60 -4.76 10.74
C PHE A 399 -10.60 -4.88 11.88
N ARG A 400 -9.39 -5.39 11.56
CA ARG A 400 -8.43 -5.87 12.56
C ARG A 400 -9.08 -6.91 13.47
N ASP A 401 -9.09 -6.68 14.78
CA ASP A 401 -9.66 -7.57 15.80
C ASP A 401 -11.08 -7.17 16.23
N ASP A 402 -11.67 -6.16 15.58
CA ASP A 402 -12.92 -5.52 16.02
C ASP A 402 -14.00 -5.54 14.94
N ILE A 403 -15.24 -5.18 15.33
CA ILE A 403 -16.38 -5.05 14.41
C ILE A 403 -16.78 -3.58 14.30
N TYR A 404 -16.91 -3.10 13.07
CA TYR A 404 -17.32 -1.75 12.74
C TYR A 404 -18.74 -1.76 12.19
N VAL A 405 -19.57 -0.83 12.67
CA VAL A 405 -20.90 -0.52 12.15
C VAL A 405 -20.86 0.89 11.59
N ILE A 406 -21.11 1.03 10.29
CA ILE A 406 -20.80 2.25 9.54
C ILE A 406 -22.04 2.77 8.83
N GLY A 407 -22.33 4.06 9.02
CA GLY A 407 -23.36 4.80 8.27
C GLY A 407 -24.76 4.21 8.41
N GLY A 408 -25.50 4.18 7.31
CA GLY A 408 -26.91 3.79 7.24
C GLY A 408 -27.88 4.98 7.30
N VAL A 409 -29.16 4.66 7.27
CA VAL A 409 -30.25 5.63 7.39
C VAL A 409 -31.22 5.23 8.48
N ILE A 410 -31.77 6.22 9.17
CA ILE A 410 -32.88 6.04 10.11
C ILE A 410 -34.11 6.66 9.46
N GLY A 411 -35.16 5.85 9.35
CA GLY A 411 -36.42 6.28 8.76
C GLY A 411 -37.15 7.31 9.64
N PRO A 412 -38.22 7.91 9.10
CA PRO A 412 -39.01 8.91 9.82
C PRO A 412 -39.55 8.43 11.17
N GLU A 413 -39.64 9.33 12.13
CA GLU A 413 -40.13 9.06 13.48
C GLU A 413 -41.38 9.88 13.81
N GLY A 414 -42.49 9.20 14.06
CA GLY A 414 -43.75 9.84 14.45
C GLY A 414 -44.27 10.81 13.38
N TRP A 415 -44.33 12.09 13.71
CA TRP A 415 -44.76 13.16 12.79
C TRP A 415 -43.63 13.72 11.93
N ASN A 416 -42.37 13.38 12.22
CA ASN A 416 -41.23 13.82 11.43
C ASN A 416 -41.00 12.86 10.26
N TRP A 417 -41.23 13.34 9.04
CA TRP A 417 -41.10 12.58 7.80
C TRP A 417 -39.67 12.56 7.23
N ASP A 418 -38.70 13.16 7.92
CA ASP A 418 -37.32 13.26 7.45
C ASP A 418 -36.55 11.94 7.59
N ILE A 419 -35.84 11.56 6.52
CA ILE A 419 -34.88 10.46 6.53
C ILE A 419 -33.53 10.98 7.03
N GLN A 420 -33.06 10.44 8.15
CA GLN A 420 -31.76 10.81 8.70
C GLN A 420 -30.66 9.96 8.08
N LYS A 421 -29.74 10.61 7.34
CA LYS A 421 -28.54 9.98 6.77
C LYS A 421 -27.41 10.03 7.78
N MET A 422 -26.95 8.87 8.22
CA MET A 422 -25.90 8.76 9.24
C MET A 422 -24.51 8.81 8.61
N SER A 423 -23.57 9.46 9.28
CA SER A 423 -22.12 9.37 8.97
C SER A 423 -21.32 8.68 10.07
N ASP A 424 -21.98 8.22 11.13
CA ASP A 424 -21.35 7.66 12.31
C ASP A 424 -20.64 6.33 12.04
N VAL A 425 -19.57 6.12 12.79
CA VAL A 425 -18.83 4.86 12.85
C VAL A 425 -18.77 4.38 14.29
N ASP A 426 -19.42 3.25 14.54
CA ASP A 426 -19.48 2.61 15.85
C ASP A 426 -18.58 1.36 15.83
N VAL A 427 -17.68 1.24 16.81
CA VAL A 427 -16.68 0.17 16.91
C VAL A 427 -16.98 -0.69 18.13
N LEU A 428 -17.10 -2.00 17.91
CA LEU A 428 -17.20 -2.99 18.96
C LEU A 428 -15.84 -3.64 19.17
N THR A 429 -15.21 -3.34 20.30
CA THR A 429 -13.92 -3.95 20.66
C THR A 429 -14.13 -5.36 21.19
N LEU A 430 -13.62 -6.38 20.51
CA LEU A 430 -13.84 -7.79 20.88
C LEU A 430 -12.78 -8.34 21.85
N GLY A 431 -11.58 -7.75 21.88
CA GLY A 431 -10.43 -8.26 22.66
C GLY A 431 -10.57 -8.16 24.18
N ASN A 432 -11.58 -7.45 24.69
CA ASN A 432 -11.82 -7.28 26.12
C ASN A 432 -12.65 -8.44 26.70
N GLU A 433 -12.50 -8.74 27.99
CA GLU A 433 -13.34 -9.73 28.70
C GLU A 433 -14.85 -9.45 28.54
N ARG A 434 -15.20 -8.18 28.33
CA ARG A 434 -16.53 -7.73 27.95
C ARG A 434 -16.43 -6.85 26.70
N PRO A 435 -17.10 -7.21 25.59
CA PRO A 435 -17.18 -6.35 24.42
C PRO A 435 -17.82 -5.01 24.78
N VAL A 436 -17.33 -3.92 24.19
CA VAL A 436 -17.83 -2.55 24.45
C VAL A 436 -17.93 -1.78 23.14
N TRP A 437 -19.02 -1.03 22.99
CA TRP A 437 -19.21 -0.09 21.89
C TRP A 437 -18.48 1.24 22.16
N GLN A 438 -17.79 1.73 21.14
CA GLN A 438 -17.10 3.02 21.14
C GLN A 438 -17.43 3.76 19.85
N LYS A 439 -17.41 5.09 19.89
CA LYS A 439 -17.56 5.91 18.68
C LYS A 439 -16.18 6.24 18.12
N ALA A 440 -16.00 6.08 16.81
CA ALA A 440 -14.87 6.60 16.05
C ALA A 440 -15.25 7.91 15.33
N ALA A 441 -14.29 8.59 14.69
CA ALA A 441 -14.64 9.76 13.87
C ALA A 441 -15.65 9.40 12.79
N SER A 442 -16.72 10.18 12.72
CA SER A 442 -17.71 10.08 11.66
C SER A 442 -17.10 10.42 10.29
N MET A 443 -17.64 9.79 9.25
CA MET A 443 -17.29 10.09 7.86
C MET A 443 -17.46 11.59 7.56
N THR A 444 -16.49 12.18 6.87
CA THR A 444 -16.44 13.63 6.67
C THR A 444 -17.15 14.10 5.40
N ARG A 445 -17.31 13.23 4.40
CA ARG A 445 -17.97 13.55 3.13
C ARG A 445 -19.09 12.59 2.78
N CYS A 446 -18.99 11.32 3.20
CA CYS A 446 -19.97 10.27 2.94
C CYS A 446 -21.00 10.17 4.07
N ARG A 447 -22.26 9.86 3.71
CA ARG A 447 -23.35 9.58 4.67
C ARG A 447 -24.45 8.74 4.03
N GLY A 448 -25.28 8.14 4.88
CA GLY A 448 -26.42 7.33 4.46
C GLY A 448 -26.04 5.87 4.22
N THR A 449 -26.80 5.20 3.36
CA THR A 449 -26.59 3.79 3.02
C THR A 449 -25.18 3.54 2.51
N ILE A 450 -24.49 2.55 3.08
CA ILE A 450 -23.16 2.13 2.63
C ILE A 450 -23.28 1.22 1.43
N LEU A 451 -22.65 1.61 0.32
CA LEU A 451 -22.66 0.89 -0.94
C LEU A 451 -21.47 -0.07 -1.04
N GLY A 452 -20.35 0.27 -0.40
CA GLY A 452 -19.16 -0.58 -0.35
C GLY A 452 -18.28 -0.26 0.86
N CYS A 453 -17.72 -1.30 1.46
CA CYS A 453 -16.69 -1.17 2.48
C CYS A 453 -15.65 -2.30 2.32
N THR A 454 -14.39 -2.02 2.63
CA THR A 454 -13.32 -3.03 2.67
C THR A 454 -12.13 -2.55 3.51
N GLU A 455 -11.34 -3.48 4.03
CA GLU A 455 -10.04 -3.19 4.63
C GLU A 455 -9.01 -3.06 3.51
N LEU A 456 -8.30 -1.93 3.44
CA LEU A 456 -7.14 -1.73 2.55
C LEU A 456 -5.86 -1.87 3.37
N ARG A 457 -4.96 -2.75 2.94
CA ARG A 457 -3.68 -3.02 3.61
C ARG A 457 -2.52 -2.43 2.81
N LEU A 458 -1.77 -1.51 3.40
CA LEU A 458 -0.68 -0.73 2.78
C LEU A 458 0.70 -0.90 3.40
#